data_AF-A0A9N7R9K3-F1
#
_entry.id   AF-A0A9N7R9K3-F1
#
_cell.length_a   1.000
_cell.length_b   1.000
_cell.length_c   1.000
_cell.angle_alpha   90.00
_cell.angle_beta   90.00
_cell.angle_gamma   90.00
#
_symmetry.space_group_name_H-M   'P 1'
#
loop_
_entity.id
_entity.type
_entity.pdbx_description
1 polymer ?
#
loop_
_entity_poly.entity_id
_entity_poly.type
_entity_poly.pdbx_seq_one_letter_code
_entity_poly.pdbx_strand_id
1 'polypeptide(L)'
;MFRKVSDVFVPESGSISGRWLKILVSVNLNEPLLRGANIKVGQESVWVSFRYENLQAFCYYCGRIGHSERNCCHKREDIKNNKHRPRQYGEWIKASSGSFHWS
;
A
#
# COMPACT_ATOMS: atom_id res chain seq x y z
N MET A 1 -9.42 6.74 0.72
CA MET A 1 -8.79 6.91 2.07
C MET A 1 -9.14 5.71 2.95
N PHE A 2 -8.33 5.39 3.97
CA PHE A 2 -8.68 4.35 4.96
C PHE A 2 -9.98 4.72 5.66
N ARG A 3 -10.98 3.85 5.60
CA ARG A 3 -12.33 4.17 6.09
C ARG A 3 -12.47 3.91 7.58
N LYS A 4 -11.90 2.80 8.04
CA LYS A 4 -11.96 2.35 9.42
C LYS A 4 -10.68 1.62 9.78
N VAL A 5 -10.13 1.95 10.94
CA VAL A 5 -9.08 1.15 11.60
C VAL A 5 -9.78 0.13 12.48
N SER A 6 -9.49 -1.14 12.24
CA SER A 6 -10.06 -2.26 13.01
C SER A 6 -9.12 -2.71 14.12
N ASP A 7 -7.82 -2.70 13.86
CA ASP A 7 -6.82 -3.14 14.83
C ASP A 7 -5.46 -2.46 14.58
N VAL A 8 -4.66 -2.34 15.65
CA VAL A 8 -3.32 -1.75 15.62
C VAL A 8 -2.39 -2.63 16.44
N PHE A 9 -1.39 -3.21 15.78
CA PHE A 9 -0.33 -3.96 16.43
C PHE A 9 0.96 -3.12 16.50
N VAL A 10 1.41 -2.91 17.73
CA VAL A 10 2.67 -2.24 18.05
C VAL A 10 3.60 -3.27 18.69
N PRO A 11 4.75 -3.62 18.08
CA PRO A 11 5.67 -4.59 18.65
C PRO A 11 6.31 -4.10 19.97
N GLU A 12 6.33 -4.94 21.01
CA GLU A 12 6.66 -4.58 22.41
C GLU A 12 8.14 -4.29 22.71
N SER A 13 9.09 -4.73 21.88
CA SER A 13 10.50 -4.40 22.08
C SER A 13 11.29 -4.49 20.80
N GLY A 14 12.25 -3.58 20.66
CA GLY A 14 13.07 -3.39 19.48
C GLY A 14 13.75 -4.67 18.99
N SER A 15 13.13 -5.31 17.99
CA SER A 15 13.94 -5.82 16.89
C SER A 15 14.83 -4.66 16.44
N ILE A 16 16.09 -4.93 16.10
CA ILE A 16 17.21 -3.98 15.85
C ILE A 16 16.87 -2.81 14.88
N SER A 17 15.64 -2.74 14.35
CA SER A 17 15.13 -1.67 13.51
C SER A 17 13.87 -0.91 13.95
N GLY A 18 13.04 -1.31 14.93
CA GLY A 18 11.94 -0.51 15.54
C GLY A 18 11.05 0.39 14.64
N ARG A 19 10.91 0.13 13.34
CA ARG A 19 10.50 1.14 12.32
C ARG A 19 9.12 0.94 11.69
N TRP A 20 8.31 0.02 12.21
CA TRP A 20 7.03 -0.31 11.59
C TRP A 20 5.96 -0.68 12.63
N LEU A 21 4.71 -0.50 12.21
CA LEU A 21 3.50 -0.89 12.92
C LEU A 21 2.61 -1.61 11.91
N LYS A 22 1.76 -2.53 12.39
CA LYS A 22 0.75 -3.19 11.57
C LYS A 22 -0.61 -2.62 11.91
N ILE A 23 -1.35 -2.24 10.89
CA ILE A 23 -2.72 -1.73 11.05
C ILE A 23 -3.63 -2.58 10.19
N LEU A 24 -4.69 -3.10 10.81
CA LEU A 24 -5.78 -3.69 10.06
C LEU A 24 -6.78 -2.58 9.72
N VAL A 25 -6.98 -2.33 8.42
CA VAL A 25 -7.86 -1.25 7.94
C VAL A 25 -8.86 -1.75 6.90
N SER A 26 -10.04 -1.12 6.90
CA SER A 26 -10.99 -1.22 5.79
C SER A 26 -10.57 -0.28 4.65
N VAL A 27 -10.34 -0.85 3.47
CA VAL A 27 -9.93 -0.12 2.25
C VAL A 27 -11.03 -0.14 1.19
N ASN A 28 -11.16 0.94 0.42
CA ASN A 28 -12.02 0.98 -0.76
C ASN A 28 -11.27 0.38 -1.96
N LEU A 29 -11.68 -0.78 -2.44
CA LEU A 29 -11.02 -1.46 -3.58
C LEU A 29 -11.21 -0.71 -4.91
N ASN A 30 -12.19 0.20 -4.99
CA ASN A 30 -12.42 1.04 -6.17
C ASN A 30 -11.46 2.24 -6.25
N GLU A 31 -10.65 2.47 -5.21
CA GLU A 31 -9.65 3.53 -5.15
C GLU A 31 -8.24 2.95 -5.21
N PRO A 32 -7.26 3.69 -5.77
CA PRO A 32 -5.86 3.30 -5.67
C PRO A 32 -5.41 3.22 -4.21
N LEU A 33 -4.61 2.20 -3.88
CA LEU A 33 -4.00 2.08 -2.56
C LEU A 33 -3.07 3.25 -2.27
N LEU A 34 -3.10 3.72 -1.02
CA LEU A 34 -2.19 4.74 -0.54
C LEU A 34 -0.76 4.19 -0.51
N ARG A 35 0.20 4.99 -0.98
CA ARG A 35 1.63 4.60 -0.99
C ARG A 35 2.33 4.96 0.30
N GLY A 36 1.75 5.88 1.04
CA GLY A 36 2.27 6.45 2.28
C GLY A 36 1.49 7.70 2.65
N ALA A 37 1.87 8.30 3.77
CA ALA A 37 1.32 9.55 4.26
C ALA A 37 2.39 10.34 5.01
N ASN A 38 2.23 11.66 5.07
CA ASN A 38 2.94 12.45 6.07
C ASN A 38 2.20 12.33 7.40
N ILE A 39 2.92 11.93 8.45
CA ILE A 39 2.40 11.91 9.82
C ILE A 39 3.17 12.91 10.66
N LYS A 40 2.48 13.51 11.63
CA LYS A 40 3.09 14.43 12.58
C LYS A 40 3.52 13.66 13.82
N VAL A 41 4.81 13.73 14.14
CA VAL A 41 5.40 13.13 15.35
C VAL A 41 6.00 14.26 16.16
N GLY A 42 5.30 14.67 17.22
CA GLY A 42 5.65 15.89 17.96
C GLY A 42 5.61 17.13 17.06
N GLN A 43 6.76 17.76 16.84
CA GLN A 43 6.91 18.93 15.97
C GLN A 43 7.38 18.57 14.54
N GLU A 44 7.79 17.33 14.30
CA GLU A 44 8.31 16.89 13.01
C GLU A 44 7.20 16.30 12.12
N SER A 45 7.36 16.44 10.80
CA SER A 45 6.55 15.74 9.81
C SER A 45 7.40 14.66 9.16
N VAL A 46 6.97 13.41 9.30
CA VAL A 46 7.69 12.25 8.77
C VAL A 46 6.84 11.59 7.70
N TRP A 47 7.44 11.33 6.54
CA TRP A 47 6.82 10.49 5.52
C TRP A 47 6.91 9.02 5.93
N VAL A 48 5.76 8.37 6.06
CA VAL A 48 5.68 6.92 6.30
C VAL A 48 5.21 6.22 5.02
N SER A 49 5.98 5.23 4.59
CA SER A 49 5.61 4.39 3.45
C SER A 49 4.72 3.24 3.88
N PHE A 50 3.66 2.98 3.12
CA PHE A 50 2.75 1.87 3.39
C PHE A 50 3.14 0.63 2.60
N ARG A 51 3.05 -0.52 3.26
CA ARG A 51 3.20 -1.84 2.65
C ARG A 51 2.00 -2.69 3.02
N TYR A 52 1.56 -3.51 2.08
CA TYR A 52 0.34 -4.30 2.22
C TYR A 52 0.68 -5.78 2.25
N GLU A 53 0.14 -6.48 3.24
CA GLU A 53 0.12 -7.95 3.31
C GLU A 53 -1.04 -8.49 2.46
N ASN A 54 -0.93 -9.73 1.97
CA ASN A 54 -1.98 -10.42 1.20
C ASN A 54 -2.49 -9.68 -0.06
N LEU A 55 -1.60 -8.93 -0.72
CA LEU A 55 -1.92 -8.12 -1.89
C LEU A 55 -2.06 -8.95 -3.19
N GLN A 56 -3.15 -9.71 -3.30
CA GLN A 56 -3.48 -10.50 -4.49
C GLN A 56 -4.13 -9.63 -5.58
N ALA A 57 -3.89 -9.97 -6.86
CA ALA A 57 -4.50 -9.31 -8.01
C ALA A 57 -4.40 -7.76 -8.00
N PHE A 58 -3.24 -7.23 -7.64
CA PHE A 58 -2.98 -5.79 -7.63
C PHE A 58 -2.50 -5.27 -8.98
N CYS A 59 -3.09 -4.15 -9.42
CA CYS A 59 -2.71 -3.47 -10.64
C CYS A 59 -1.70 -2.36 -10.35
N TYR A 60 -0.42 -2.60 -10.68
CA TYR A 60 0.64 -1.59 -10.53
C TYR A 60 0.50 -0.37 -11.45
N TYR A 61 -0.41 -0.42 -12.44
CA TYR A 61 -0.70 0.73 -13.29
C TYR A 61 -1.65 1.73 -12.63
N CYS A 62 -2.80 1.26 -12.12
CA CYS A 62 -3.84 2.12 -11.54
C CYS A 62 -3.89 2.09 -10.01
N GLY A 63 -3.13 1.21 -9.35
CA GLY A 63 -3.06 1.07 -7.89
C GLY A 63 -4.24 0.36 -7.25
N ARG A 64 -5.15 -0.27 -8.01
CA ARG A 64 -6.35 -0.92 -7.48
C ARG A 64 -6.18 -2.42 -7.36
N ILE A 65 -6.94 -3.03 -6.45
CA ILE A 65 -7.03 -4.48 -6.27
C ILE A 65 -8.14 -5.05 -7.15
N GLY A 66 -7.99 -6.30 -7.59
CA GLY A 66 -9.02 -7.08 -8.30
C GLY A 66 -8.72 -7.31 -9.78
N HIS A 67 -7.61 -6.78 -10.31
CA HIS A 67 -7.17 -7.04 -11.68
C HIS A 67 -5.66 -6.85 -11.85
N SER A 68 -5.09 -7.49 -12.87
CA SER A 68 -3.69 -7.27 -13.26
C SER A 68 -3.56 -6.05 -14.17
N GLU A 69 -2.32 -5.56 -14.36
CA GLU A 69 -2.06 -4.49 -15.34
C GLU A 69 -2.57 -4.82 -16.75
N ARG A 70 -2.51 -6.11 -17.16
CA ARG A 70 -2.95 -6.57 -18.49
C ARG A 70 -4.45 -6.33 -18.70
N ASN A 71 -5.24 -6.42 -17.64
CA ASN A 71 -6.70 -6.30 -17.69
C ASN A 71 -7.19 -4.89 -17.29
N CYS A 72 -6.28 -3.94 -17.08
CA CYS A 72 -6.62 -2.60 -16.59
C CYS A 72 -7.32 -1.75 -17.67
N CYS A 73 -8.53 -1.27 -17.38
CA CYS A 73 -9.25 -0.35 -18.28
C CYS A 73 -8.55 1.01 -18.38
N HIS A 74 -8.05 1.55 -17.26
CA HIS A 74 -7.30 2.82 -17.23
C HIS A 74 -6.07 2.77 -18.14
N LYS A 75 -5.30 1.67 -18.08
CA LYS A 75 -4.12 1.47 -18.95
C LYS A 75 -4.51 1.47 -20.43
N ARG A 76 -5.58 0.76 -20.78
CA ARG A 76 -6.08 0.69 -22.16
C ARG A 76 -6.53 2.07 -22.66
N GLU A 77 -7.22 2.83 -21.82
CA GLU A 77 -7.68 4.18 -22.14
C GLU A 77 -6.52 5.16 -22.32
N ASP A 78 -5.52 5.14 -21.43
CA ASP A 78 -4.35 6.01 -21.54
C ASP A 78 -3.54 5.70 -22.81
N ILE A 79 -3.36 4.43 -23.17
CA ILE A 79 -2.69 4.03 -24.41
C ILE A 79 -3.45 4.59 -25.63
N LYS A 80 -4.79 4.42 -25.67
CA LYS A 80 -5.61 4.97 -26.77
C LYS A 80 -5.48 6.49 -26.89
N ASN A 81 -5.33 7.18 -25.78
CA ASN A 81 -5.22 8.64 -25.72
C ASN A 81 -3.76 9.15 -25.79
N ASN A 82 -2.78 8.29 -26.08
CA ASN A 82 -1.34 8.63 -26.06
C ASN A 82 -0.88 9.30 -24.75
N LYS A 83 -1.48 8.91 -23.62
CA LYS A 83 -1.13 9.41 -22.28
C LYS A 83 -0.06 8.52 -21.66
N HIS A 84 1.07 9.13 -21.31
CA HIS A 84 2.12 8.48 -20.54
C HIS A 84 1.97 8.81 -19.06
N ARG A 85 1.77 7.78 -18.23
CA ARG A 85 1.77 7.91 -16.78
C ARG A 85 3.08 7.39 -16.20
N PRO A 86 3.71 8.13 -15.27
CA PRO A 86 4.88 7.61 -14.56
C PRO A 86 4.46 6.42 -13.70
N ARG A 87 5.37 5.45 -13.54
CA ARG A 87 5.11 4.27 -12.72
C ARG A 87 5.03 4.67 -11.25
N GLN A 88 3.83 4.67 -10.69
CA GLN A 88 3.62 5.10 -9.30
C GLN A 88 3.72 3.97 -8.27
N TYR A 89 3.73 2.72 -8.72
CA TYR A 89 3.74 1.53 -7.87
C TYR A 89 4.82 0.55 -8.32
N GLY A 90 5.42 -0.15 -7.36
CA GLY A 90 6.40 -1.22 -7.61
C GLY A 90 6.37 -2.25 -6.49
N GLU A 91 7.21 -3.29 -6.58
CA GLU A 91 7.21 -4.41 -5.61
C GLU A 91 7.35 -3.98 -4.15
N TRP A 92 7.94 -2.81 -3.89
CA TRP A 92 8.04 -2.20 -2.56
C TRP A 92 6.69 -1.97 -1.85
N ILE A 93 5.56 -1.99 -2.56
CA ILE A 93 4.23 -1.86 -1.95
C ILE A 93 3.78 -3.14 -1.24
N LYS A 94 4.37 -4.28 -1.58
CA LYS A 94 4.12 -5.54 -0.87
C LYS A 94 4.97 -5.58 0.39
N ALA A 95 4.36 -5.98 1.50
CA ALA A 95 5.14 -6.41 2.65
C ALA A 95 5.90 -7.70 2.27
N SER A 96 7.18 -7.79 2.63
CA SER A 96 7.95 -9.02 2.42
C SER A 96 7.37 -10.12 3.32
N SER A 97 7.13 -11.31 2.78
CA SER A 97 6.79 -12.52 3.51
C SER A 97 8.02 -13.09 4.25
N GLY A 98 8.72 -12.24 5.00
CA GLY A 98 9.75 -12.63 5.95
C GLY A 98 9.12 -12.89 7.32
N SER A 99 8.78 -14.15 7.57
CA SER A 99 8.66 -14.80 8.88
C SER A 99 7.95 -14.02 10.00
N PHE A 100 6.64 -13.87 9.93
CA PHE A 100 5.81 -13.71 11.14
C PHE A 100 4.56 -14.58 10.97
N HIS A 101 4.66 -15.81 11.47
CA HIS A 101 3.53 -16.70 11.67
C HIS A 101 2.67 -16.07 12.78
N TRP A 102 1.37 -15.91 12.54
CA TRP A 102 0.43 -15.67 13.62
C TRP A 102 0.35 -16.97 14.42
N SER A 103 0.55 -16.91 15.74
CA SER A 103 0.20 -18.02 16.64
C SER A 103 -1.24 -17.87 17.08
#